data_AF-A0A7V1BLD7-F1
#
_entry.id   AF-A0A7V1BLD7-F1
#
_cell.length_a   1.000
_cell.length_b   1.000
_cell.length_c   1.000
_cell.angle_alpha   90.00
_cell.angle_beta   90.00
_cell.angle_gamma   90.00
#
_symmetry.space_group_name_H-M   'P 1'
#
loop_
_entity.id
_entity.type
_entity.pdbx_description
1 polymer ?
#
loop_
_entity_poly.entity_id
_entity_poly.type
_entity_poly.pdbx_seq_one_letter_code
_entity_poly.pdbx_strand_id
1 'polypeptide(L)'
;MCGIGGKTIAEAQQTISYPEFVQWAKYRAKRGSLNLGLRVERGSALLATLYANSKSKNGGYGLHDFAPYHDQPILTLDELKQWDQA
;
A
#
# COMPACT_ATOMS: atom_id res chain seq x y z
N MET A 1 -2.49 -1.75 -17.56
CA MET A 1 -1.44 -0.74 -17.39
C MET A 1 -1.96 0.36 -16.48
N CYS A 2 -1.21 0.77 -15.45
CA CYS A 2 -1.69 1.68 -14.40
C CYS A 2 -1.74 3.17 -14.79
N GLY A 3 -1.72 3.49 -16.09
CA GLY A 3 -1.84 4.87 -16.59
C GLY A 3 -0.68 5.80 -16.26
N ILE A 4 0.48 5.28 -15.85
CA ILE A 4 1.65 6.09 -15.49
C ILE A 4 2.19 6.78 -16.74
N GLY A 5 2.15 8.11 -16.77
CA GLY A 5 2.60 8.92 -17.90
C GLY A 5 1.75 8.83 -19.16
N GLY A 6 0.68 8.03 -19.19
CA GLY A 6 -0.20 7.88 -20.36
C GLY A 6 -0.67 6.45 -20.60
N LYS A 7 -1.34 6.24 -21.72
CA LYS A 7 -1.86 4.93 -22.16
C LYS A 7 -0.88 4.20 -23.08
N THR A 8 0.07 4.92 -23.68
CA THR A 8 1.10 4.38 -24.57
C THR A 8 2.51 4.65 -24.05
N ILE A 9 3.50 3.94 -24.59
CA ILE A 9 4.92 4.16 -24.25
C ILE A 9 5.37 5.57 -24.68
N ALA A 10 4.93 6.03 -25.85
CA ALA A 10 5.29 7.35 -26.37
C ALA A 10 4.74 8.48 -25.49
N GLU A 11 3.47 8.39 -25.08
CA GLU A 11 2.88 9.33 -24.13
C GLU A 11 3.63 9.31 -22.80
N ALA A 12 3.94 8.11 -22.28
CA ALA A 12 4.69 8.00 -21.03
C ALA A 12 6.06 8.67 -21.09
N GLN A 13 6.80 8.51 -22.19
CA GLN A 13 8.10 9.15 -22.38
C GLN A 13 8.02 10.68 -22.48
N GLN A 14 6.93 11.22 -23.02
CA GLN A 14 6.73 12.67 -23.15
C GLN A 14 6.23 13.30 -21.86
N THR A 15 5.44 12.57 -21.07
CA THR A 15 4.69 13.15 -19.94
C THR A 15 5.34 12.88 -18.59
N ILE A 16 6.06 11.77 -18.42
CA ILE A 16 6.65 11.40 -17.14
C ILE A 16 7.93 12.21 -16.88
N SER A 17 8.04 12.78 -15.68
CA SER A 17 9.29 13.41 -15.26
C SER A 17 10.35 12.37 -14.91
N TYR A 18 11.64 12.71 -15.06
CA TYR A 18 12.74 11.82 -14.69
C TYR A 18 12.70 11.39 -13.21
N PRO A 19 12.46 12.28 -12.21
CA PRO A 19 12.36 11.87 -10.81
C PRO A 19 11.22 10.86 -10.57
N GLU A 20 10.06 11.06 -11.20
CA GLU A 20 8.93 10.14 -11.10
C GLU A 20 9.26 8.77 -11.70
N PHE A 21 9.92 8.76 -12.88
CA PHE A 21 10.40 7.51 -13.48
C PHE A 21 11.32 6.74 -12.54
N VAL A 22 12.27 7.41 -11.87
CA VAL A 22 13.17 6.78 -10.91
C VAL A 22 12.40 6.20 -9.71
N GLN A 23 11.37 6.88 -9.22
CA GLN A 23 10.52 6.35 -8.15
C GLN A 23 9.78 5.08 -8.59
N TRP A 24 9.19 5.07 -9.79
CA TRP A 24 8.54 3.87 -10.33
C TRP A 24 9.52 2.73 -10.63
N ALA A 25 10.75 3.04 -11.03
CA ALA A 25 11.81 2.05 -11.19
C ALA A 25 12.15 1.38 -9.84
N LYS A 26 12.31 2.19 -8.77
CA LYS A 26 12.51 1.67 -7.41
C LYS A 26 11.33 0.84 -6.93
N TYR A 27 10.10 1.30 -7.18
CA TYR A 27 8.89 0.56 -6.85
C TYR A 27 8.87 -0.81 -7.54
N ARG A 28 9.14 -0.87 -8.84
CA ARG A 28 9.22 -2.13 -9.60
C ARG A 28 10.34 -3.04 -9.11
N ALA A 29 11.50 -2.50 -8.75
CA ALA A 29 12.58 -3.30 -8.18
C ALA A 29 12.16 -3.95 -6.84
N LYS A 30 11.39 -3.24 -6.01
CA LYS A 30 10.91 -3.74 -4.71
C LYS A 30 9.73 -4.72 -4.83
N ARG A 31 8.79 -4.45 -5.73
CA ARG A 31 7.47 -5.13 -5.79
C ARG A 31 7.24 -5.94 -7.06
N GLY A 32 8.14 -5.87 -8.04
CA GLY A 32 8.00 -6.54 -9.33
C GLY A 32 7.20 -5.69 -10.34
N SER A 33 6.04 -6.20 -10.77
CA SER A 33 5.19 -5.46 -11.70
C SER A 33 4.58 -4.20 -11.05
N LEU A 34 3.84 -3.38 -11.80
CA LEU A 34 3.05 -2.25 -11.26
C LEU A 34 1.80 -2.73 -10.46
N ASN A 35 1.98 -3.83 -9.74
CA ASN A 35 1.04 -4.77 -9.13
C ASN A 35 -0.41 -4.27 -8.97
N LEU A 36 -1.26 -4.73 -9.89
CA LEU A 36 -2.71 -4.81 -9.64
C LEU A 36 -3.00 -5.67 -8.40
N GLY A 37 -2.22 -6.73 -8.17
CA GLY A 37 -2.36 -7.64 -7.03
C GLY A 37 -2.29 -6.93 -5.67
N LEU A 38 -1.39 -5.96 -5.50
CA LEU A 38 -1.31 -5.16 -4.26
C LEU A 38 -2.55 -4.28 -4.07
N ARG A 39 -3.13 -3.75 -5.16
CA ARG A 39 -4.38 -2.97 -5.06
C ARG A 39 -5.57 -3.86 -4.67
N VAL A 40 -5.65 -5.06 -5.23
CA VAL A 40 -6.68 -6.04 -4.88
C VAL A 40 -6.50 -6.50 -3.43
N GLU A 41 -5.27 -6.86 -3.03
CA GLU A 41 -4.95 -7.24 -1.66
C GLU A 41 -5.40 -6.16 -0.67
N ARG A 42 -5.06 -4.89 -0.93
CA ARG A 42 -5.47 -3.78 -0.06
C ARG A 42 -6.98 -3.69 0.10
N GLY A 43 -7.73 -3.84 -0.98
CA GLY A 43 -9.19 -3.82 -0.97
C GLY A 43 -9.77 -5.01 -0.19
N SER A 44 -9.27 -6.21 -0.44
CA SER A 44 -9.67 -7.43 0.28
C SER A 44 -9.34 -7.36 1.77
N ALA A 45 -8.17 -6.85 2.13
CA ALA A 45 -7.74 -6.67 3.51
C ALA A 45 -8.63 -5.67 4.27
N LEU A 46 -9.04 -4.57 3.62
CA LEU A 46 -9.97 -3.61 4.21
C LEU A 46 -11.33 -4.26 4.49
N LEU A 47 -11.88 -5.03 3.54
CA LEU A 47 -13.13 -5.75 3.74
C LEU A 47 -13.02 -6.78 4.87
N ALA A 48 -11.91 -7.53 4.93
CA ALA A 48 -11.64 -8.47 6.01
C ALA A 48 -11.55 -7.77 7.37
N THR A 49 -10.89 -6.61 7.43
CA THR A 49 -10.78 -5.79 8.64
C THR A 49 -12.14 -5.32 9.14
N LEU A 50 -12.97 -4.77 8.25
CA LEU A 50 -14.32 -4.32 8.58
C LEU A 50 -15.19 -5.49 9.04
N TYR A 51 -15.09 -6.63 8.34
CA TYR A 51 -15.83 -7.83 8.69
C TYR A 51 -15.42 -8.36 10.06
N ALA A 52 -14.12 -8.54 10.31
CA ALA A 52 -13.58 -9.05 11.56
C ALA A 52 -13.96 -8.15 12.74
N ASN A 53 -13.82 -6.83 12.59
CA ASN A 53 -14.23 -5.88 13.63
C ASN A 53 -15.75 -5.85 13.84
N SER A 54 -16.57 -6.06 12.80
CA SER A 54 -18.04 -6.16 12.96
C SER A 54 -18.48 -7.41 13.73
N LYS A 55 -17.64 -8.46 13.77
CA LYS A 55 -17.90 -9.73 14.46
C LYS A 55 -17.16 -9.85 15.79
N SER A 56 -16.21 -8.96 16.05
CA SER A 56 -15.44 -8.92 17.31
C SER A 56 -16.20 -8.12 18.37
N LYS A 57 -16.22 -8.62 19.61
CA LYS A 57 -16.73 -7.85 20.76
C LYS A 57 -15.80 -6.71 21.18
N ASN A 58 -14.49 -6.88 20.92
CA ASN A 58 -13.44 -5.97 21.39
C ASN A 58 -12.75 -5.22 20.23
N GLY A 59 -13.15 -5.47 18.98
CA GLY A 59 -12.48 -4.93 17.81
C GLY A 59 -11.01 -5.34 17.73
N GLY A 60 -10.14 -4.41 17.31
CA GLY A 60 -8.68 -4.51 17.41
C GLY A 60 -7.95 -4.96 16.15
N TYR A 61 -8.65 -5.43 15.12
CA TYR A 61 -8.00 -5.86 13.89
C TYR A 61 -7.64 -4.67 13.01
N GLY A 62 -6.38 -4.62 12.59
CA GLY A 62 -5.85 -3.62 11.67
C GLY A 62 -5.78 -4.13 10.23
N LEU A 63 -5.63 -3.20 9.29
CA LEU A 63 -5.48 -3.52 7.86
C LEU A 63 -4.32 -4.50 7.62
N HIS A 64 -3.22 -4.29 8.32
CA HIS A 64 -1.97 -5.02 8.12
C HIS A 64 -2.02 -6.47 8.64
N ASP A 65 -3.01 -6.82 9.47
CA ASP A 65 -3.25 -8.21 9.89
C ASP A 65 -3.73 -9.08 8.71
N PHE A 66 -4.32 -8.46 7.68
CA PHE A 66 -4.85 -9.11 6.49
C PHE A 66 -4.11 -8.72 5.20
N ALA A 67 -3.04 -7.91 5.28
CA ALA A 67 -2.25 -7.43 4.14
C ALA A 67 -0.75 -7.68 4.36
N PRO A 68 -0.29 -8.94 4.34
CA PRO A 68 1.09 -9.31 4.71
C PRO A 68 2.14 -8.72 3.76
N TYR A 69 1.77 -8.39 2.52
CA TYR A 69 2.69 -7.80 1.55
C TYR A 69 2.64 -6.27 1.54
N HIS A 70 1.86 -5.62 2.40
CA HIS A 70 1.91 -4.17 2.58
C HIS A 70 3.05 -3.79 3.54
N ASP A 71 3.76 -2.70 3.21
CA ASP A 71 4.72 -2.14 4.16
C ASP A 71 3.99 -1.71 5.44
N GLN A 72 4.48 -2.15 6.59
CA GLN A 72 3.97 -1.70 7.89
C GLN A 72 4.21 -0.19 8.03
N PRO A 73 3.30 0.54 8.70
CA PRO A 73 3.51 1.95 8.97
C PRO A 73 4.75 2.09 9.85
N ILE A 74 5.64 3.02 9.48
CA ILE A 74 6.78 3.37 10.32
C ILE A 74 6.23 4.22 11.46
N LEU A 75 6.15 3.63 12.65
CA LEU A 75 5.76 4.35 13.86
C LEU A 75 6.82 5.39 14.19
N THR A 76 6.37 6.61 14.44
CA THR A 76 7.22 7.68 14.98
C THR A 76 7.53 7.42 16.45
N LEU A 77 8.59 8.08 16.96
CA LEU A 77 8.98 7.97 18.38
C LEU A 77 7.86 8.36 19.34
N ASP A 78 7.00 9.31 18.96
CA ASP A 78 5.91 9.76 19.81
C ASP A 78 4.72 8.80 19.77
N GLU A 79 4.45 8.15 18.65
CA GLU A 79 3.46 7.07 18.55
C GLU A 79 3.88 5.83 19.34
N LEU A 80 5.19 5.52 19.38
CA LEU A 80 5.73 4.43 20.20
C LEU A 80 5.55 4.63 21.70
N LYS A 81 5.65 5.88 22.19
CA LYS A 81 5.45 6.19 23.61
C LYS A 81 4.00 5.96 24.08
N GLN A 82 3.03 6.09 23.17
CA GLN A 82 1.62 5.83 23.48
C GLN A 82 1.30 4.34 23.59
N TRP A 83 2.08 3.49 22.89
CA TRP A 83 1.96 2.03 22.95
C TRP A 83 2.38 1.42 24.29
N ASP A 84 3.30 2.06 25.02
CA ASP A 84 3.80 1.58 26.32
C ASP A 84 2.86 1.95 27.51
N GLN A 85 1.81 2.73 27.24
CA GLN A 85 0.87 3.22 28.25
C GLN A 85 -0.54 2.58 28.19
N ALA A 86 -0.74 1.61 27.29
CA ALA A 86 -2.00 0.88 27.10
C ALA A 86 -1.87 -0.60 27.51
#